data_AF-A0A938AWZ9-F1
#
_entry.id   AF-A0A938AWZ9-F1
#
_cell.length_a   1.000
_cell.length_b   1.000
_cell.length_c   1.000
_cell.angle_alpha   90.00
_cell.angle_beta   90.00
_cell.angle_gamma   90.00
#
_symmetry.space_group_name_H-M   'P 1'
#
loop_
_entity.id
_entity.type
_entity.pdbx_description
1 polymer ?
#
loop_
_entity_poly.entity_id
_entity_poly.type
_entity_poly.pdbx_seq_one_letter_code
_entity_poly.pdbx_strand_id
1 'polypeptide(L)'
;GELSAETVEMIRKIGRLEPPVLSREVRTSDFKPIELAYDWATAVNEARRCLRCGVGAEITSQDRCASCLTCLRVCPYHVPRLDASGTIQIPIDQCLACGICVAECPAKVIVLRKPYERRHIAEELNHALRSAAEAKLKPFIVGFCCQYGLFGTGTLAALWREAKAGIWIVPVLCIAKVEADHILRAFELGAEGVFIAGCGTQCARENTAASIRQRVAKVKKTLVQIGVEPERIQAFVLEAEQDPGKELDEFIAQVGKLYLASTLMEEVRR
;
A
#
# COMPACT_ATOMS: atom_id res chain seq x y z
N GLY A 1 13.68 -20.17 11.06
CA GLY A 1 14.46 -19.88 12.28
C GLY A 1 13.55 -19.25 13.30
N GLU A 2 13.95 -19.22 14.57
CA GLU A 2 13.19 -18.53 15.60
C GLU A 2 13.38 -17.01 15.45
N LEU A 3 12.28 -16.25 15.62
CA LEU A 3 12.32 -14.79 15.67
C LEU A 3 13.03 -14.34 16.94
N SER A 4 13.76 -13.22 16.88
CA SER A 4 14.32 -12.62 18.09
C SER A 4 13.19 -12.12 19.01
N ALA A 5 13.41 -12.11 20.33
CA ALA A 5 12.42 -11.63 21.29
C ALA A 5 11.99 -10.18 20.99
N GLU A 6 12.96 -9.32 20.67
CA GLU A 6 12.72 -7.92 20.26
C GLU A 6 11.81 -7.85 19.02
N THR A 7 12.08 -8.67 17.99
CA THR A 7 11.23 -8.73 16.80
C THR A 7 9.82 -9.19 17.14
N VAL A 8 9.67 -10.16 18.05
CA VAL A 8 8.36 -10.68 18.46
C VAL A 8 7.52 -9.62 19.18
N GLU A 9 8.15 -8.77 20.00
CA GLU A 9 7.47 -7.68 20.70
C GLU A 9 6.93 -6.60 19.75
N MET A 10 7.65 -6.31 18.66
CA MET A 10 7.22 -5.34 17.63
C MET A 10 6.15 -5.89 16.68
N ILE A 11 5.92 -7.20 16.67
CA ILE A 11 4.83 -7.78 15.88
C ILE A 11 3.51 -7.49 16.61
N ARG A 12 2.71 -6.58 16.03
CA ARG A 12 1.34 -6.33 16.49
C ARG A 12 0.54 -7.64 16.47
N LYS A 13 0.24 -8.15 17.67
CA LYS A 13 -0.62 -9.33 17.85
C LYS A 13 -2.06 -8.90 17.66
N ILE A 14 -2.72 -9.50 16.65
CA ILE A 14 -4.15 -9.36 16.45
C ILE A 14 -4.79 -10.59 17.09
N GLY A 15 -5.70 -10.44 18.05
CA GLY A 15 -6.41 -11.58 18.67
C GLY A 15 -7.38 -12.21 17.68
N ARG A 16 -7.47 -13.54 17.60
CA ARG A 16 -8.45 -14.24 16.75
C ARG A 16 -9.85 -13.98 17.32
N LEU A 17 -10.79 -13.62 16.45
CA LEU A 17 -12.20 -13.64 16.84
C LEU A 17 -12.66 -15.09 16.83
N GLU A 18 -13.17 -15.58 17.95
CA GLU A 18 -13.75 -16.91 18.02
C GLU A 18 -15.13 -16.89 17.37
N PRO A 19 -15.49 -17.91 16.57
CA PRO A 19 -16.81 -17.98 15.98
C PRO A 19 -17.87 -18.09 17.09
N PRO A 20 -19.09 -17.56 16.87
CA PRO A 20 -20.15 -17.68 17.85
C PRO A 20 -20.42 -19.15 18.16
N VAL A 21 -20.58 -19.46 19.45
CA VAL A 21 -20.82 -20.82 19.94
C VAL A 21 -22.14 -20.87 20.69
N LEU A 22 -22.93 -21.91 20.45
CA LEU A 22 -24.13 -22.15 21.25
C LEU A 22 -23.77 -22.59 22.67
N SER A 23 -24.64 -22.24 23.62
CA SER A 23 -24.52 -22.72 25.00
C SER A 23 -24.57 -24.25 25.03
N ARG A 24 -24.02 -24.84 26.10
CA ARG A 24 -23.96 -26.30 26.22
C ARG A 24 -25.36 -26.93 26.20
N GLU A 25 -26.31 -26.29 26.84
CA GLU A 25 -27.69 -26.76 27.00
C GLU A 25 -28.39 -26.88 25.64
N VAL A 26 -28.20 -25.87 24.78
CA VAL A 26 -28.76 -25.85 23.42
C VAL A 26 -28.03 -26.85 22.51
N ARG A 27 -26.71 -27.02 22.68
CA ARG A 27 -25.95 -28.03 21.91
C ARG A 27 -26.37 -29.48 22.21
N THR A 28 -27.02 -29.73 23.35
CA THR A 28 -27.49 -31.07 23.74
C THR A 28 -28.96 -31.34 23.44
N SER A 29 -29.73 -30.35 22.96
CA SER A 29 -31.18 -30.50 22.82
C SER A 29 -31.62 -31.24 21.55
N ASP A 30 -30.87 -31.14 20.45
CA ASP A 30 -31.15 -31.86 19.20
C ASP A 30 -29.88 -32.10 18.37
N PHE A 31 -30.04 -32.74 17.20
CA PHE A 31 -28.97 -33.02 16.24
C PHE A 31 -29.13 -32.19 14.95
N LYS A 32 -29.82 -31.05 14.99
CA LYS A 32 -29.92 -30.19 13.80
C LYS A 32 -28.55 -29.58 13.50
N PRO A 33 -28.14 -29.49 12.22
CA PRO A 33 -26.92 -28.79 11.85
C PRO A 33 -26.93 -27.34 12.35
N ILE A 34 -25.83 -26.93 12.99
CA ILE A 34 -25.63 -25.58 13.48
C ILE A 34 -24.71 -24.84 12.50
N GLU A 35 -25.27 -23.89 11.75
CA GLU A 35 -24.52 -23.02 10.86
C GLU A 35 -24.23 -21.66 11.52
N LEU A 36 -23.53 -21.70 12.66
CA LEU A 36 -22.96 -20.49 13.25
C LEU A 36 -21.66 -20.15 12.53
N ALA A 37 -21.75 -19.24 11.57
CA ALA A 37 -20.61 -18.70 10.86
C ALA A 37 -20.31 -17.27 11.33
N TYR A 38 -19.12 -16.78 10.99
CA TYR A 38 -18.88 -15.35 10.98
C TYR A 38 -19.88 -14.65 10.06
N ASP A 39 -20.29 -13.44 10.41
CA ASP A 39 -20.88 -12.55 9.40
C ASP A 39 -19.84 -12.30 8.29
N TRP A 40 -20.30 -11.90 7.10
CA TRP A 40 -19.44 -11.74 5.92
C TRP A 40 -18.24 -10.81 6.19
N ALA A 41 -18.45 -9.72 6.93
CA ALA A 41 -17.40 -8.76 7.23
C ALA A 41 -16.33 -9.38 8.14
N THR A 42 -16.76 -10.06 9.21
CA THR A 42 -15.85 -10.79 10.10
C THR A 42 -15.12 -11.93 9.38
N ALA A 43 -15.80 -12.69 8.51
CA ALA A 43 -15.22 -13.77 7.74
C ALA A 43 -14.08 -13.27 6.83
N VAL A 44 -14.33 -12.18 6.11
CA VAL A 44 -13.33 -11.54 5.23
C VAL A 44 -12.14 -11.05 6.06
N ASN A 45 -12.36 -10.42 7.21
CA ASN A 45 -11.26 -9.97 8.06
C ASN A 45 -10.42 -11.11 8.65
N GLU A 46 -11.06 -12.16 9.13
CA GLU A 46 -10.36 -13.33 9.67
C GLU A 46 -9.58 -14.08 8.58
N ALA A 47 -10.13 -14.19 7.36
CA ALA A 47 -9.42 -14.80 6.22
C ALA A 47 -8.13 -14.02 5.85
N ARG A 48 -8.10 -12.70 6.04
CA ARG A 48 -6.91 -11.87 5.78
C ARG A 48 -5.77 -12.08 6.77
N ARG A 49 -6.03 -12.75 7.90
CA ARG A 49 -4.99 -13.11 8.87
C ARG A 49 -4.09 -14.22 8.38
N CYS A 50 -4.49 -14.97 7.35
CA CYS A 50 -3.56 -15.76 6.57
C CYS A 50 -2.54 -14.78 5.95
N LEU A 51 -1.46 -14.54 6.70
CA LEU A 51 -0.24 -13.93 6.22
C LEU A 51 0.07 -14.65 4.91
N ARG A 52 0.31 -13.90 3.84
CA ARG A 52 0.70 -14.48 2.55
C ARG A 52 2.02 -15.24 2.77
N CYS A 53 1.94 -16.49 3.19
CA CYS A 53 3.08 -17.30 3.59
C CYS A 53 4.05 -17.36 2.41
N GLY A 54 5.31 -16.99 2.67
CA GLY A 54 6.34 -16.94 1.64
C GLY A 54 6.45 -15.62 0.86
N VAL A 55 5.70 -14.58 1.23
CA VAL A 55 5.95 -13.21 0.74
C VAL A 55 6.92 -12.51 1.70
N GLY A 56 8.02 -12.00 1.17
CA GLY A 56 9.00 -11.25 1.95
C GLY A 56 10.09 -10.67 1.08
N ALA A 57 10.93 -9.82 1.67
CA ALA A 57 12.00 -9.15 0.96
C ALA A 57 13.15 -10.11 0.64
N GLU A 58 13.68 -10.02 -0.58
CA GLU A 58 14.76 -10.86 -1.09
C GLU A 58 15.74 -10.00 -1.90
N ILE A 59 17.05 -10.26 -1.78
CA ILE A 59 18.07 -9.63 -2.63
C ILE A 59 18.28 -10.49 -3.87
N THR A 60 17.96 -9.93 -5.03
CA THR A 60 18.00 -10.64 -6.34
C THR A 60 19.40 -10.76 -6.95
N SER A 61 20.32 -9.88 -6.56
CA SER A 61 21.66 -9.81 -7.14
C SER A 61 22.62 -9.35 -6.06
N GLN A 62 23.29 -10.29 -5.40
CA GLN A 62 24.21 -9.99 -4.30
C GLN A 62 25.45 -9.23 -4.78
N ASP A 63 25.91 -9.51 -5.99
CA ASP A 63 26.99 -8.81 -6.70
C ASP A 63 26.72 -7.32 -6.92
N ARG A 64 25.43 -6.92 -7.02
CA ARG A 64 25.01 -5.52 -7.16
C ARG A 64 24.64 -4.87 -5.82
N CYS A 65 24.68 -5.62 -4.72
CA CYS A 65 24.42 -5.08 -3.39
C CYS A 65 25.63 -4.26 -2.93
N ALA A 66 25.44 -2.96 -2.70
CA ALA A 66 26.51 -2.08 -2.21
C ALA A 66 26.81 -2.25 -0.71
N SER A 67 26.18 -3.21 -0.02
CA SER A 67 26.24 -3.41 1.44
C SER A 67 26.12 -2.13 2.28
N CYS A 68 25.37 -1.13 1.79
CA CYS A 68 25.24 0.20 2.40
C CYS A 68 24.46 0.25 3.73
N LEU A 69 23.93 -0.89 4.16
CA LEU A 69 23.14 -1.09 5.39
C LEU A 69 21.84 -0.28 5.50
N THR A 70 21.36 0.33 4.40
CA THR A 70 20.09 1.06 4.43
C THR A 70 18.93 0.16 4.82
N CYS A 71 18.86 -1.06 4.29
CA CYS A 71 17.82 -2.02 4.64
C CYS A 71 17.82 -2.40 6.14
N LEU A 72 18.99 -2.44 6.79
CA LEU A 72 19.09 -2.68 8.23
C LEU A 72 18.50 -1.49 9.02
N ARG A 73 18.85 -0.25 8.63
CA ARG A 73 18.39 0.97 9.33
C ARG A 73 16.89 1.24 9.20
N VAL A 74 16.30 0.92 8.05
CA VAL A 74 14.89 1.24 7.77
C VAL A 74 13.93 0.11 8.09
N CYS A 75 14.41 -1.10 8.38
CA CYS A 75 13.54 -2.21 8.73
C CYS A 75 13.10 -2.04 10.19
N PRO A 76 11.80 -1.80 10.45
CA PRO A 76 11.31 -1.66 11.83
C PRO A 76 11.43 -2.97 12.63
N TYR A 77 11.63 -4.11 11.96
CA TYR A 77 11.68 -5.44 12.57
C TYR A 77 13.09 -6.00 12.75
N HIS A 78 14.11 -5.24 12.33
CA HIS A 78 15.52 -5.65 12.37
C HIS A 78 15.79 -7.00 11.70
N VAL A 79 15.06 -7.29 10.61
CA VAL A 79 15.15 -8.57 9.88
C VAL A 79 16.44 -8.70 9.06
N PRO A 80 16.87 -7.69 8.26
CA PRO A 80 18.13 -7.79 7.52
C PRO A 80 19.32 -7.91 8.46
N ARG A 81 20.28 -8.78 8.12
CA ARG A 81 21.49 -9.03 8.89
C ARG A 81 22.71 -8.97 7.99
N LEU A 82 23.82 -8.49 8.52
CA LEU A 82 25.12 -8.58 7.87
C LEU A 82 25.81 -9.86 8.35
N ASP A 83 26.20 -10.74 7.43
CA ASP A 83 26.97 -11.92 7.79
C ASP A 83 28.48 -11.62 7.89
N ALA A 84 29.26 -12.60 8.36
CA ALA A 84 30.70 -12.46 8.54
C ALA A 84 31.47 -12.17 7.24
N SER A 85 30.87 -12.43 6.07
CA SER A 85 31.47 -12.13 4.76
C SER A 85 31.20 -10.69 4.30
N GLY A 86 30.44 -9.90 5.07
CA GLY A 86 30.01 -8.57 4.66
C GLY A 86 28.83 -8.59 3.68
N THR A 87 28.16 -9.74 3.53
CA THR A 87 26.98 -9.89 2.67
C THR A 87 25.71 -9.66 3.49
N ILE A 88 24.75 -8.94 2.91
CA ILE A 88 23.45 -8.73 3.55
C ILE A 88 22.56 -9.95 3.28
N GLN A 89 22.00 -10.51 4.34
CA GLN A 89 20.98 -11.55 4.30
C GLN A 89 19.65 -11.01 4.79
N ILE A 90 18.54 -11.40 4.14
CA ILE A 90 17.19 -11.06 4.58
C ILE A 90 16.43 -12.38 4.78
N PRO A 91 16.33 -12.89 6.02
CA PRO A 91 15.55 -14.08 6.34
C PRO A 91 14.07 -13.86 6.01
N ILE A 92 13.60 -14.51 4.94
CA ILE A 92 12.24 -14.31 4.42
C ILE A 92 11.16 -14.75 5.41
N ASP A 93 11.46 -15.77 6.21
CA ASP A 93 10.61 -16.32 7.26
C ASP A 93 10.36 -15.34 8.42
N GLN A 94 11.21 -14.31 8.54
CA GLN A 94 11.08 -13.26 9.56
C GLN A 94 10.51 -11.95 8.99
N CYS A 95 10.38 -11.86 7.66
CA CYS A 95 9.95 -10.64 6.99
C CYS A 95 8.43 -10.46 7.02
N LEU A 96 7.94 -9.31 7.50
CA LEU A 96 6.49 -8.99 7.48
C LEU A 96 5.99 -8.37 6.16
N ALA A 97 6.82 -8.39 5.11
CA ALA A 97 6.50 -7.94 3.76
C ALA A 97 5.89 -6.52 3.67
N CYS A 98 6.47 -5.55 4.38
CA CYS A 98 6.07 -4.13 4.29
C CYS A 98 6.67 -3.40 3.08
N GLY A 99 7.83 -3.87 2.58
CA GLY A 99 8.49 -3.30 1.41
C GLY A 99 9.22 -1.95 1.63
N ILE A 100 9.38 -1.47 2.86
CA ILE A 100 10.16 -0.24 3.16
C ILE A 100 11.59 -0.36 2.61
N CYS A 101 12.29 -1.45 2.93
CA CYS A 101 13.67 -1.68 2.45
C CYS A 101 13.78 -1.76 0.93
N VAL A 102 12.71 -2.18 0.26
CA VAL A 102 12.65 -2.25 -1.21
C VAL A 102 12.60 -0.85 -1.79
N ALA A 103 11.79 0.03 -1.20
CA ALA A 103 11.65 1.42 -1.65
C ALA A 103 12.91 2.25 -1.39
N GLU A 104 13.64 1.95 -0.32
CA GLU A 104 14.83 2.69 0.10
C GLU A 104 16.14 2.10 -0.45
N CYS A 105 16.12 0.95 -1.13
CA CYS A 105 17.34 0.34 -1.66
C CYS A 105 17.90 1.17 -2.83
N PRO A 106 19.07 1.83 -2.68
CA PRO A 106 19.63 2.67 -3.75
C PRO A 106 20.08 1.85 -4.95
N ALA A 107 20.58 0.63 -4.72
CA ALA A 107 20.97 -0.30 -5.78
C ALA A 107 19.78 -0.99 -6.46
N LYS A 108 18.55 -0.80 -5.94
CA LYS A 108 17.32 -1.40 -6.46
C LYS A 108 17.44 -2.94 -6.61
N VAL A 109 18.20 -3.63 -5.75
CA VAL A 109 18.39 -5.11 -5.82
C VAL A 109 17.42 -5.90 -4.94
N ILE A 110 16.75 -5.24 -3.99
CA ILE A 110 15.76 -5.86 -3.11
C ILE A 110 14.41 -5.92 -3.84
N VAL A 111 13.66 -7.01 -3.70
CA VAL A 111 12.28 -7.19 -4.18
C VAL A 111 11.42 -7.86 -3.12
N LEU A 112 10.09 -7.80 -3.24
CA LEU A 112 9.20 -8.71 -2.49
C LEU A 112 8.93 -9.96 -3.32
N ARG A 113 9.26 -11.14 -2.78
CA ARG A 113 9.04 -12.43 -3.42
C ARG A 113 7.53 -12.70 -3.53
N LYS A 114 7.06 -12.89 -4.77
CA LYS A 114 5.69 -13.20 -5.20
C LYS A 114 4.57 -12.23 -4.73
N PRO A 115 3.73 -11.69 -5.63
CA PRO A 115 3.89 -11.63 -7.09
C PRO A 115 4.70 -10.37 -7.44
N TYR A 116 5.90 -10.56 -8.01
CA TYR A 116 6.82 -9.58 -8.60
C TYR A 116 6.35 -8.10 -8.67
N GLU A 117 6.36 -7.39 -7.53
CA GLU A 117 5.64 -6.11 -7.45
C GLU A 117 6.27 -4.93 -8.22
N ARG A 118 7.57 -4.97 -8.52
CA ARG A 118 8.19 -3.86 -9.29
C ARG A 118 7.73 -3.82 -10.74
N ARG A 119 7.64 -4.99 -11.40
CA ARG A 119 7.05 -5.10 -12.73
C ARG A 119 5.55 -4.88 -12.67
N HIS A 120 4.91 -5.42 -11.64
CA HIS A 120 3.47 -5.27 -11.41
C HIS A 120 3.05 -3.79 -11.34
N ILE A 121 3.68 -2.94 -10.54
CA ILE A 121 3.25 -1.53 -10.45
C ILE A 121 3.41 -0.79 -11.80
N ALA A 122 4.52 -1.01 -12.50
CA ALA A 122 4.73 -0.39 -13.81
C ALA A 122 3.74 -0.92 -14.88
N GLU A 123 3.47 -2.22 -14.86
CA GLU A 123 2.49 -2.89 -15.74
C GLU A 123 1.06 -2.40 -15.45
N GLU A 124 0.67 -2.29 -14.18
CA GLU A 124 -0.60 -1.74 -13.73
C GLU A 124 -0.75 -0.27 -14.13
N LEU A 125 0.30 0.55 -13.98
CA LEU A 125 0.29 1.94 -14.45
C LEU A 125 0.10 2.03 -15.97
N ASN A 126 0.79 1.20 -16.73
CA ASN A 126 0.63 1.15 -18.18
C ASN A 126 -0.77 0.66 -18.59
N HIS A 127 -1.34 -0.28 -17.83
CA HIS A 127 -2.72 -0.73 -18.04
C HIS A 127 -3.71 0.38 -17.74
N ALA A 128 -3.59 1.05 -16.59
CA ALA A 128 -4.41 2.18 -16.20
C ALA A 128 -4.39 3.30 -17.25
N LEU A 129 -3.21 3.60 -17.81
CA LEU A 129 -3.08 4.56 -18.90
C LEU A 129 -3.87 4.16 -20.15
N ARG A 130 -3.73 2.90 -20.60
CA ARG A 130 -4.46 2.40 -21.78
C ARG A 130 -5.98 2.50 -21.56
N SER A 131 -6.45 2.06 -20.40
CA SER A 131 -7.86 2.14 -20.04
C SER A 131 -8.37 3.57 -19.92
N ALA A 132 -7.57 4.49 -19.38
CA ALA A 132 -7.92 5.92 -19.30
C ALA A 132 -8.00 6.55 -20.69
N ALA A 133 -7.07 6.22 -21.59
CA ALA A 133 -7.07 6.69 -22.97
C ALA A 133 -8.30 6.20 -23.76
N GLU A 134 -8.69 4.93 -23.58
CA GLU A 134 -9.89 4.35 -24.19
C GLU A 134 -11.18 4.99 -23.67
N ALA A 135 -11.27 5.17 -22.35
CA ALA A 135 -12.45 5.74 -21.72
C ALA A 135 -12.60 7.26 -21.98
N LYS A 136 -11.51 7.95 -22.37
CA LYS A 136 -11.45 9.41 -22.56
C LYS A 136 -11.95 10.20 -21.34
N LEU A 137 -11.77 9.64 -20.15
CA LEU A 137 -12.22 10.26 -18.91
C LEU A 137 -11.12 11.18 -18.36
N LYS A 138 -11.51 12.42 -18.06
CA LYS A 138 -10.68 13.41 -17.37
C LYS A 138 -11.46 13.96 -16.17
N PRO A 139 -10.81 14.28 -15.04
CA PRO A 139 -9.37 14.12 -14.79
C PRO A 139 -8.97 12.64 -14.62
N PHE A 140 -7.78 12.29 -15.09
CA PHE A 140 -7.18 10.96 -14.91
C PHE A 140 -6.45 10.93 -13.57
N ILE A 141 -6.92 10.12 -12.61
CA ILE A 141 -6.35 10.05 -11.25
C ILE A 141 -5.88 8.63 -10.97
N VAL A 142 -4.66 8.50 -10.42
CA VAL A 142 -4.07 7.21 -10.05
C VAL A 142 -3.99 7.08 -8.52
N GLY A 143 -4.47 5.96 -7.98
CA GLY A 143 -4.45 5.66 -6.55
C GLY A 143 -3.60 4.44 -6.20
N PHE A 144 -2.55 4.59 -5.40
CA PHE A 144 -1.82 3.44 -4.86
C PHE A 144 -2.43 2.97 -3.54
N CYS A 145 -3.05 1.80 -3.52
CA CYS A 145 -3.82 1.34 -2.36
C CYS A 145 -3.23 0.08 -1.71
N CYS A 146 -3.10 0.10 -0.38
CA CYS A 146 -2.60 -1.01 0.41
C CYS A 146 -3.54 -2.24 0.33
N GLN A 147 -3.11 -3.34 -0.27
CA GLN A 147 -3.88 -4.59 -0.38
C GLN A 147 -4.22 -5.19 1.00
N TYR A 148 -3.35 -5.02 2.00
CA TYR A 148 -3.65 -5.42 3.39
C TYR A 148 -4.83 -4.66 4.02
N GLY A 149 -5.25 -3.53 3.44
CA GLY A 149 -6.43 -2.77 3.86
C GLY A 149 -7.58 -2.80 2.84
N LEU A 150 -7.26 -2.71 1.56
CA LEU A 150 -8.17 -2.64 0.40
C LEU A 150 -9.13 -3.83 0.27
N PHE A 151 -8.64 -5.06 0.40
CA PHE A 151 -9.44 -6.27 0.19
C PHE A 151 -10.07 -6.83 1.46
N GLY A 152 -10.50 -5.97 2.39
CA GLY A 152 -11.25 -6.45 3.55
C GLY A 152 -12.40 -5.55 3.89
N THR A 153 -12.65 -5.34 5.18
CA THR A 153 -13.71 -4.43 5.59
C THR A 153 -13.10 -3.10 6.02
N GLY A 154 -13.93 -2.07 6.05
CA GLY A 154 -13.52 -0.73 6.44
C GLY A 154 -13.18 0.14 5.25
N THR A 155 -12.55 1.26 5.56
CA THR A 155 -12.70 2.45 4.73
C THR A 155 -11.90 2.40 3.43
N LEU A 156 -10.75 1.72 3.40
CA LEU A 156 -10.03 1.45 2.14
C LEU A 156 -10.83 0.55 1.19
N ALA A 157 -11.64 -0.37 1.70
CA ALA A 157 -12.43 -1.28 0.86
C ALA A 157 -13.64 -0.57 0.22
N ALA A 158 -14.21 0.42 0.92
CA ALA A 158 -15.21 1.31 0.33
C ALA A 158 -14.63 2.06 -0.87
N LEU A 159 -13.41 2.62 -0.76
CA LEU A 159 -12.73 3.28 -1.89
C LEU A 159 -12.61 2.40 -3.14
N TRP A 160 -12.38 1.09 -2.98
CA TRP A 160 -12.33 0.17 -4.12
C TRP A 160 -13.70 -0.04 -4.77
N ARG A 161 -14.76 -0.20 -3.96
CA ARG A 161 -16.12 -0.45 -4.44
C ARG A 161 -16.78 0.80 -5.04
N GLU A 162 -16.41 1.97 -4.54
CA GLU A 162 -17.05 3.25 -4.85
C GLU A 162 -16.16 4.15 -5.72
N ALA A 163 -15.06 3.62 -6.24
CA ALA A 163 -14.18 4.35 -7.14
C ALA A 163 -14.96 4.93 -8.33
N LYS A 164 -14.97 6.25 -8.43
CA LYS A 164 -15.68 6.99 -9.49
C LYS A 164 -14.96 6.83 -10.84
N ALA A 165 -15.71 7.05 -11.92
CA ALA A 165 -15.16 7.15 -13.26
C ALA A 165 -14.02 8.18 -13.29
N GLY A 166 -12.87 7.83 -13.87
CA GLY A 166 -11.68 8.69 -13.87
C GLY A 166 -10.62 8.33 -12.80
N ILE A 167 -10.92 7.38 -11.92
CA ILE A 167 -10.01 6.90 -10.88
C ILE A 167 -9.53 5.49 -11.19
N TRP A 168 -8.21 5.30 -11.20
CA TRP A 168 -7.58 4.00 -11.39
C TRP A 168 -6.79 3.60 -10.17
N ILE A 169 -7.19 2.50 -9.54
CA ILE A 169 -6.52 1.98 -8.36
C ILE A 169 -5.45 0.97 -8.76
N VAL A 170 -4.21 1.24 -8.37
CA VAL A 170 -3.07 0.32 -8.46
C VAL A 170 -2.87 -0.34 -7.09
N PRO A 171 -3.24 -1.61 -6.93
CA PRO A 171 -3.17 -2.28 -5.64
C PRO A 171 -1.72 -2.70 -5.35
N VAL A 172 -1.17 -2.27 -4.20
CA VAL A 172 0.18 -2.62 -3.74
C VAL A 172 0.13 -3.38 -2.42
N LEU A 173 0.98 -4.37 -2.17
CA LEU A 173 0.99 -5.13 -0.91
C LEU A 173 0.92 -4.20 0.30
N CYS A 174 1.83 -3.22 0.33
CA CYS A 174 1.82 -2.13 1.30
C CYS A 174 2.20 -0.82 0.63
N ILE A 175 1.54 0.28 1.02
CA ILE A 175 1.90 1.62 0.54
C ILE A 175 3.34 2.02 0.83
N ALA A 176 3.96 1.43 1.86
CA ALA A 176 5.35 1.73 2.20
C ALA A 176 6.34 1.32 1.09
N LYS A 177 5.94 0.39 0.21
CA LYS A 177 6.70 -0.02 -0.98
C LYS A 177 6.62 1.00 -2.12
N VAL A 178 5.62 1.88 -2.17
CA VAL A 178 5.46 2.83 -3.29
C VAL A 178 6.71 3.71 -3.38
N GLU A 179 7.43 3.63 -4.49
CA GLU A 179 8.66 4.39 -4.73
C GLU A 179 8.32 5.78 -5.30
N ALA A 180 9.20 6.76 -5.09
CA ALA A 180 9.03 8.08 -5.70
C ALA A 180 8.91 7.99 -7.24
N ASP A 181 9.69 7.10 -7.84
CA ASP A 181 9.67 6.82 -9.28
C ASP A 181 8.30 6.34 -9.76
N HIS A 182 7.55 5.57 -8.96
CA HIS A 182 6.20 5.13 -9.34
C HIS A 182 5.21 6.30 -9.36
N ILE A 183 5.34 7.20 -8.40
CA ILE A 183 4.49 8.38 -8.27
C ILE A 183 4.77 9.34 -9.43
N LEU A 184 6.04 9.64 -9.68
CA LEU A 184 6.46 10.50 -10.79
C LEU A 184 6.09 9.89 -12.13
N ARG A 185 6.23 8.57 -12.28
CA ARG A 185 5.80 7.86 -13.50
C ARG A 185 4.31 8.02 -13.76
N ALA A 186 3.45 8.02 -12.73
CA ALA A 186 2.02 8.26 -12.94
C ALA A 186 1.76 9.66 -13.55
N PHE A 187 2.47 10.69 -13.07
CA PHE A 187 2.40 12.03 -13.67
C PHE A 187 2.96 12.07 -15.09
N GLU A 188 4.08 11.41 -15.37
CA GLU A 188 4.63 11.28 -16.75
C GLU A 188 3.64 10.63 -17.73
N LEU A 189 2.78 9.74 -17.23
CA LEU A 189 1.73 9.11 -18.02
C LEU A 189 0.47 9.99 -18.16
N GLY A 190 0.49 11.22 -17.65
CA GLY A 190 -0.61 12.18 -17.81
C GLY A 190 -1.68 12.11 -16.72
N ALA A 191 -1.37 11.51 -15.56
CA ALA A 191 -2.23 11.62 -14.39
C ALA A 191 -2.29 13.07 -13.90
N GLU A 192 -3.50 13.57 -13.69
CA GLU A 192 -3.77 14.90 -13.15
C GLU A 192 -3.64 14.95 -11.63
N GLY A 193 -3.79 13.80 -10.99
CA GLY A 193 -3.65 13.63 -9.55
C GLY A 193 -3.21 12.22 -9.19
N VAL A 194 -2.46 12.12 -8.10
CA VAL A 194 -2.01 10.84 -7.54
C VAL A 194 -2.38 10.80 -6.06
N PHE A 195 -3.02 9.72 -5.62
CA PHE A 195 -3.20 9.49 -4.18
C PHE A 195 -2.59 8.19 -3.71
N ILE A 196 -2.34 8.10 -2.41
CA ILE A 196 -1.81 6.90 -1.76
C ILE A 196 -2.67 6.60 -0.54
N ALA A 197 -3.27 5.42 -0.47
CA ALA A 197 -4.22 5.08 0.59
C ALA A 197 -3.76 3.85 1.39
N GLY A 198 -3.55 4.04 2.69
CA GLY A 198 -3.01 3.03 3.61
C GLY A 198 -3.83 2.86 4.89
N CYS A 199 -3.65 1.73 5.56
CA CYS A 199 -4.47 1.32 6.72
C CYS A 199 -4.33 2.21 7.96
N GLY A 200 -3.39 3.16 7.97
CA GLY A 200 -3.07 4.06 9.07
C GLY A 200 -3.00 3.39 10.44
N THR A 201 -3.82 3.81 11.41
CA THR A 201 -3.75 3.30 12.80
C THR A 201 -4.08 1.80 12.92
N GLN A 202 -4.79 1.24 11.95
CA GLN A 202 -5.10 -0.19 11.88
C GLN A 202 -3.99 -1.01 11.22
N CYS A 203 -2.90 -0.38 10.78
CA CYS A 203 -1.80 -1.12 10.16
C CYS A 203 -1.15 -2.07 11.17
N ALA A 204 -0.93 -3.31 10.73
CA ALA A 204 -0.09 -4.27 11.45
C ALA A 204 1.40 -4.10 11.12
N ARG A 205 1.75 -3.15 10.24
CA ARG A 205 3.12 -2.87 9.81
C ARG A 205 3.58 -1.51 10.33
N GLU A 206 4.62 -1.51 11.14
CA GLU A 206 5.17 -0.32 11.78
C GLU A 206 5.89 0.58 10.76
N ASN A 207 5.98 1.88 11.09
CA ASN A 207 6.67 2.92 10.32
C ASN A 207 6.21 3.12 8.87
N THR A 208 5.15 2.44 8.43
CA THR A 208 4.61 2.57 7.06
C THR A 208 4.03 3.97 6.80
N ALA A 209 3.27 4.50 7.75
CA ALA A 209 2.71 5.86 7.75
C ALA A 209 3.79 6.94 7.66
N ALA A 210 4.81 6.86 8.52
CA ALA A 210 5.91 7.82 8.53
C ALA A 210 6.70 7.78 7.22
N SER A 211 7.02 6.58 6.73
CA SER A 211 7.76 6.37 5.48
C SER A 211 7.05 7.00 4.28
N ILE A 212 5.73 6.80 4.16
CA ILE A 212 4.98 7.35 3.03
C ILE A 212 4.83 8.87 3.11
N ARG A 213 4.61 9.42 4.32
CA ARG A 213 4.50 10.87 4.53
C ARG A 213 5.79 11.59 4.13
N GLN A 214 6.94 11.05 4.53
CA GLN A 214 8.25 11.59 4.14
C GLN A 214 8.44 11.53 2.62
N ARG A 215 8.06 10.43 1.98
CA ARG A 215 8.20 10.25 0.54
C ARG A 215 7.30 11.20 -0.26
N VAL A 216 6.04 11.35 0.15
CA VAL A 216 5.11 12.30 -0.48
C VAL A 216 5.61 13.73 -0.29
N ALA A 217 6.12 14.10 0.89
CA ALA A 217 6.72 15.41 1.11
C ALA A 217 7.92 15.66 0.17
N LYS A 218 8.76 14.64 -0.07
CA LYS A 218 9.87 14.73 -1.04
C LYS A 218 9.36 14.92 -2.46
N VAL A 219 8.36 14.13 -2.89
CA VAL A 219 7.77 14.26 -4.23
C VAL A 219 7.12 15.64 -4.42
N LYS A 220 6.38 16.16 -3.43
CA LYS A 220 5.82 17.52 -3.49
C LYS A 220 6.88 18.58 -3.79
N LYS A 221 8.05 18.49 -3.15
CA LYS A 221 9.19 19.39 -3.45
C LYS A 221 9.66 19.26 -4.90
N THR A 222 9.74 18.03 -5.41
CA THR A 222 10.09 17.78 -6.82
C THR A 222 9.04 18.32 -7.78
N LEU A 223 7.75 18.16 -7.48
CA LEU A 223 6.64 18.70 -8.30
C LEU A 223 6.74 20.23 -8.43
N VAL A 224 6.95 20.93 -7.32
CA VAL A 224 7.15 22.39 -7.33
C VAL A 224 8.33 22.80 -8.23
N GLN A 225 9.43 22.05 -8.19
CA GLN A 225 10.61 22.33 -9.02
C GLN A 225 10.35 22.18 -10.53
N ILE A 226 9.42 21.32 -10.92
CA ILE A 226 9.04 21.11 -12.33
C ILE A 226 7.78 21.90 -12.73
N GLY A 227 7.30 22.82 -11.87
CA GLY A 227 6.13 23.66 -12.15
C GLY A 227 4.78 22.95 -12.04
N VAL A 228 4.72 21.83 -11.32
CA VAL A 228 3.48 21.08 -11.05
C VAL A 228 3.01 21.35 -9.63
N GLU A 229 1.71 21.57 -9.45
CA GLU A 229 1.12 21.92 -8.16
C GLU A 229 1.25 20.76 -7.15
N PRO A 230 1.80 20.99 -5.93
CA PRO A 230 1.99 19.95 -4.92
C PRO A 230 0.67 19.40 -4.35
N GLU A 231 -0.44 20.08 -4.58
CA GLU A 231 -1.81 19.66 -4.26
C GLU A 231 -2.27 18.48 -5.12
N ARG A 232 -1.61 18.21 -6.26
CA ARG A 232 -1.93 17.05 -7.12
C ARG A 232 -1.52 15.72 -6.51
N ILE A 233 -0.90 15.70 -5.33
CA ILE A 233 -0.56 14.48 -4.61
C ILE A 233 -1.01 14.51 -3.14
N GLN A 234 -1.68 13.44 -2.71
CA GLN A 234 -2.14 13.27 -1.32
C GLN A 234 -1.93 11.85 -0.79
N ALA A 235 -1.54 11.73 0.49
CA ALA A 235 -1.49 10.45 1.19
C ALA A 235 -2.61 10.39 2.23
N PHE A 236 -3.52 9.44 2.05
CA PHE A 236 -4.58 9.08 2.99
C PHE A 236 -4.08 7.96 3.89
N VAL A 237 -3.55 8.34 5.06
CA VAL A 237 -3.11 7.41 6.10
C VAL A 237 -4.12 7.50 7.24
N LEU A 238 -5.12 6.61 7.20
CA LEU A 238 -6.35 6.74 7.97
C LEU A 238 -6.12 6.69 9.49
N GLU A 239 -6.50 7.74 10.17
CA GLU A 239 -6.65 7.74 11.63
C GLU A 239 -8.04 7.22 12.02
N ALA A 240 -8.23 6.90 13.31
CA ALA A 240 -9.56 6.55 13.78
C ALA A 240 -10.51 7.74 13.50
N GLU A 241 -11.74 7.47 13.07
CA GLU A 241 -12.80 8.46 12.77
C GLU A 241 -12.74 9.20 11.42
N GLN A 242 -11.72 8.99 10.59
CA GLN A 242 -11.65 9.59 9.25
C GLN A 242 -12.47 8.81 8.20
N ASP A 243 -13.21 9.56 7.37
CA ASP A 243 -13.89 9.06 6.17
C ASP A 243 -13.05 9.40 4.91
N PRO A 244 -12.23 8.48 4.40
CA PRO A 244 -11.48 8.68 3.17
C PRO A 244 -12.35 8.77 1.94
N GLY A 245 -13.61 8.34 1.95
CA GLY A 245 -14.50 8.59 0.81
C GLY A 245 -14.69 10.08 0.63
N LYS A 246 -15.00 10.78 1.73
CA LYS A 246 -15.10 12.25 1.76
C LYS A 246 -13.76 12.93 1.44
N GLU A 247 -12.66 12.50 2.05
CA GLU A 247 -11.35 13.11 1.76
C GLU A 247 -10.90 12.88 0.32
N LEU A 248 -11.19 11.71 -0.26
CA LEU A 248 -10.93 11.42 -1.66
C LEU A 248 -11.80 12.31 -2.57
N ASP A 249 -13.07 12.52 -2.22
CA ASP A 249 -13.97 13.40 -2.97
C ASP A 249 -13.49 14.86 -2.97
N GLU A 250 -13.03 15.35 -1.82
CA GLU A 250 -12.41 16.68 -1.69
C GLU A 250 -11.15 16.78 -2.55
N PHE A 251 -10.29 15.75 -2.53
CA PHE A 251 -9.10 15.69 -3.37
C PHE A 251 -9.42 15.65 -4.87
N ILE A 252 -10.40 14.84 -5.30
CA ILE A 252 -10.84 14.78 -6.69
C ILE A 252 -11.36 16.15 -7.15
N ALA A 253 -12.17 16.81 -6.32
CA ALA A 253 -12.68 18.15 -6.61
C ALA A 253 -11.55 19.18 -6.74
N GLN A 254 -10.53 19.08 -5.87
CA GLN A 254 -9.34 19.94 -5.94
C GLN A 254 -8.54 19.70 -7.22
N VAL A 255 -8.24 18.44 -7.56
CA VAL A 255 -7.54 18.08 -8.80
C VAL A 255 -8.33 18.52 -10.04
N GLY A 256 -9.66 18.36 -10.02
CA GLY A 256 -10.54 18.83 -11.09
C GLY A 256 -10.44 20.34 -11.33
N LYS A 257 -10.38 21.16 -10.26
CA LYS A 257 -10.17 22.61 -10.37
C LYS A 257 -8.81 22.95 -10.99
N LEU A 258 -7.75 22.26 -10.57
CA LEU A 258 -6.40 22.46 -11.11
C LEU A 258 -6.34 22.09 -12.59
N TYR A 259 -6.93 20.96 -12.98
CA TYR A 259 -7.03 20.53 -14.37
C TYR A 259 -7.74 21.55 -15.26
N LEU A 260 -8.89 22.09 -14.81
CA LEU A 260 -9.61 23.12 -15.55
C LEU A 260 -8.79 24.41 -15.70
N ALA A 261 -8.10 24.83 -14.63
CA ALA A 261 -7.24 26.01 -14.69
C ALA A 261 -6.07 25.83 -15.68
N SER A 262 -5.43 24.66 -15.71
CA SER A 262 -4.38 24.34 -16.68
C SER A 262 -4.91 24.36 -18.12
N THR A 263 -6.06 23.72 -18.36
CA THR A 263 -6.70 23.68 -19.69
C THR A 263 -7.05 25.09 -20.20
N LEU A 264 -7.64 25.94 -19.35
CA LEU A 264 -7.97 27.32 -19.70
C LEU A 264 -6.73 28.15 -20.04
N MET A 265 -5.63 27.97 -19.28
CA MET A 265 -4.37 28.67 -19.58
C MET A 265 -3.74 28.22 -20.91
N GLU A 266 -3.89 26.95 -21.29
CA GLU A 266 -3.43 26.47 -22.59
C GLU A 266 -4.27 27.02 -23.74
N GLU A 267 -5.59 27.13 -23.57
CA GLU A 267 -6.49 27.74 -24.57
C GLU A 267 -6.20 29.24 -24.77
N VAL A 268 -5.94 30.00 -23.70
CA VAL A 268 -5.60 31.43 -23.78
C VAL A 268 -4.23 31.67 -24.44
N ARG A 269 -3.32 30.69 -24.38
CA ARG A 269 -1.98 30.78 -25.00
C ARG A 269 -1.98 30.38 -26.49
N ARG A 270 -3.04 29.75 -26.98
CA ARG A 270 -3.21 29.40 -28.41
C ARG A 270 -3.83 30.56 -29.18
#